data_AF-A0A0G9L7R6-F1
#
_entry.id   AF-A0A0G9L7R6-F1
#
_cell.length_a   1.000
_cell.length_b   1.000
_cell.length_c   1.000
_cell.angle_alpha   90.00
_cell.angle_beta   90.00
_cell.angle_gamma   90.00
#
_symmetry.space_group_name_H-M   'P 1'
#
loop_
_entity.id
_entity.type
_entity.pdbx_description
1 polymer ?
#
loop_
_entity_poly.entity_id
_entity_poly.type
_entity_poly.pdbx_seq_one_letter_code
_entity_poly.pdbx_strand_id
1 'polypeptide(L)'
;MTIKDNRGRVGAIALKKDKEEKVNKNIKKLKIELEFYRTNNLNFTIKDISEKTELSMATLYRSPYKEIIDSYKSKDNILSTSEQIEILIFERDELKKEIKLLKEENRRLLDEITYSKNFFK
;
A
#
# COMPACT_ATOMS: atom_id res chain seq x y z
N MET A 1 27.62 43.97 34.24
CA MET A 1 26.84 43.96 32.99
C MET A 1 26.96 42.59 32.34
N THR A 2 25.99 41.70 32.54
CA THR A 2 25.93 40.39 31.88
C THR A 2 25.31 40.55 30.50
N ILE A 3 26.14 40.64 29.46
CA ILE A 3 25.72 40.52 28.06
C ILE A 3 25.30 39.06 27.87
N LYS A 4 24.07 38.71 28.29
CA LYS A 4 23.50 37.38 28.09
C LYS A 4 23.39 37.11 26.58
N ASP A 5 23.88 35.94 26.18
CA ASP A 5 23.90 35.37 24.83
C ASP A 5 22.58 35.46 24.06
N ASN A 6 22.30 36.63 23.48
CA ASN A 6 21.18 36.79 22.53
C ASN A 6 21.41 35.97 21.25
N ARG A 7 22.66 35.60 20.92
CA ARG A 7 23.02 34.80 19.74
C ARG A 7 22.54 33.35 19.84
N GLY A 8 22.67 32.71 21.02
CA GLY A 8 22.17 31.35 21.24
C GLY A 8 20.66 31.25 21.13
N ARG A 9 19.94 32.30 21.56
CA ARG A 9 18.47 32.37 21.46
C ARG A 9 17.99 32.48 20.01
N VAL A 10 18.61 33.34 19.20
CA VAL A 10 18.26 33.52 17.78
C VAL A 10 18.58 32.25 16.97
N GLY A 11 19.72 31.62 17.22
CA GLY A 11 20.08 30.34 16.58
C GLY A 11 19.11 29.21 16.93
N ALA A 12 18.69 29.09 18.19
CA ALA A 12 17.72 28.09 18.61
C ALA A 12 16.33 28.31 17.98
N ILE A 13 15.91 29.56 17.80
CA ILE A 13 14.64 29.90 17.11
C ILE A 13 14.71 29.51 15.64
N ALA A 14 15.80 29.85 14.95
CA ALA A 14 15.99 29.49 13.54
C ALA A 14 15.98 27.96 13.34
N LEU A 15 16.68 27.22 14.21
CA LEU A 15 16.71 25.75 14.18
C LEU A 15 15.34 25.11 14.44
N LYS A 16 14.51 25.71 15.30
CA LYS A 16 13.13 25.25 15.50
C LYS A 16 12.29 25.44 14.26
N LYS A 17 12.38 26.63 13.65
CA LYS A 17 11.63 26.96 12.43
C LYS A 17 12.00 26.04 11.26
N ASP A 18 13.28 25.78 11.06
CA ASP A 18 13.77 24.87 10.01
C ASP A 18 13.27 23.43 10.21
N LYS A 19 13.27 22.95 11.47
CA LYS A 19 12.69 21.65 11.82
C LYS A 19 11.19 21.60 11.53
N GLU A 20 10.44 22.64 11.89
CA GLU A 20 9.00 22.74 11.61
C GLU A 20 8.71 22.75 10.11
N GLU A 21 9.47 23.51 9.32
CA GLU A 21 9.33 23.55 7.87
C GLU A 21 9.60 22.18 7.23
N LYS A 22 10.65 21.48 7.70
CA LYS A 22 10.96 20.11 7.25
C LYS A 22 9.83 19.14 7.57
N VAL A 23 9.30 19.19 8.80
CA VAL A 23 8.17 18.34 9.23
C VAL A 23 6.94 18.62 8.37
N ASN A 24 6.61 19.89 8.14
CA ASN A 24 5.47 20.28 7.30
C ASN A 24 5.61 19.82 5.85
N LYS A 25 6.82 19.90 5.27
CA LYS A 25 7.10 19.39 3.92
C LYS A 25 6.89 17.88 3.85
N ASN A 26 7.37 17.14 4.84
CA ASN A 26 7.21 15.69 4.91
C ASN A 26 5.75 15.28 5.11
N ILE A 27 5.00 15.99 5.94
CA ILE A 27 3.56 15.78 6.13
C ILE A 27 2.80 15.98 4.81
N LYS A 28 3.13 17.03 4.03
CA LYS A 28 2.51 17.25 2.72
C LYS A 28 2.77 16.06 1.77
N LYS A 29 4.02 15.59 1.68
CA LYS A 29 4.36 14.38 0.90
C LYS A 29 3.57 13.16 1.36
N LEU A 30 3.51 12.91 2.67
CA LEU A 30 2.77 11.78 3.24
C LEU A 30 1.28 11.83 2.87
N LYS A 31 0.64 12.99 2.99
CA LYS A 31 -0.79 13.13 2.65
C LYS A 31 -1.06 12.88 1.18
N ILE A 32 -0.20 13.36 0.28
CA ILE A 32 -0.34 13.11 -1.17
C ILE A 32 -0.31 11.61 -1.44
N GLU A 33 0.64 10.90 -0.85
CA GLU A 33 0.78 9.45 -1.04
C GLU A 33 -0.41 8.69 -0.45
N LEU A 34 -0.83 9.02 0.77
CA LEU A 34 -2.01 8.40 1.39
C LEU A 34 -3.30 8.65 0.59
N GLU A 35 -3.47 9.85 0.03
CA GLU A 35 -4.62 10.16 -0.82
C GLU A 35 -4.57 9.40 -2.15
N PHE A 36 -3.37 9.14 -2.70
CA PHE A 36 -3.21 8.29 -3.88
C PHE A 36 -3.73 6.87 -3.60
N TYR A 37 -3.33 6.25 -2.49
CA TYR A 37 -3.84 4.93 -2.12
C TYR A 37 -5.35 4.92 -1.95
N ARG A 38 -5.89 5.92 -1.24
CA ARG A 38 -7.33 6.07 -1.02
C ARG A 38 -8.11 6.26 -2.32
N THR A 39 -7.66 7.15 -3.20
CA THR A 39 -8.34 7.45 -4.47
C THR A 39 -8.37 6.24 -5.41
N ASN A 40 -7.35 5.40 -5.35
CA ASN A 40 -7.25 4.19 -6.17
C ASN A 40 -7.83 2.94 -5.47
N ASN A 41 -8.43 3.07 -4.29
CA ASN A 41 -8.91 1.93 -3.46
C ASN A 41 -7.83 0.85 -3.24
N LEU A 42 -6.58 1.28 -3.06
CA LEU A 42 -5.44 0.39 -2.84
C LEU A 42 -5.12 0.30 -1.36
N ASN A 43 -4.88 -0.92 -0.88
CA ASN A 43 -4.28 -1.13 0.44
C ASN A 43 -2.81 -0.69 0.42
N PHE A 44 -2.33 -0.22 1.56
CA PHE A 44 -0.92 0.15 1.75
C PHE A 44 -0.36 -0.41 3.04
N THR A 45 0.94 -0.67 3.04
CA THR A 45 1.71 -0.93 4.26
C THR A 45 2.56 0.28 4.63
N ILE A 46 3.05 0.32 5.87
CA ILE A 46 4.00 1.36 6.31
C ILE A 46 5.29 1.30 5.49
N LYS A 47 5.68 0.11 5.01
CA LYS A 47 6.85 -0.07 4.16
C LYS A 47 6.67 0.64 2.82
N ASP A 48 5.51 0.47 2.18
CA ASP A 48 5.22 1.12 0.89
C ASP A 48 5.27 2.65 1.01
N ILE A 49 4.65 3.19 2.07
CA ILE A 49 4.72 4.63 2.37
C ILE A 49 6.17 5.07 2.58
N SER A 50 6.97 4.29 3.31
CA SER A 50 8.37 4.61 3.60
C SER A 50 9.20 4.73 2.32
N GLU A 51 9.03 3.78 1.39
CA GLU A 51 9.73 3.78 0.10
C GLU A 51 9.31 4.97 -0.77
N LYS A 52 8.01 5.30 -0.81
CA LYS A 52 7.49 6.39 -1.66
C LYS A 52 7.79 7.78 -1.12
N THR A 53 7.71 7.96 0.20
CA THR A 53 7.92 9.26 0.85
C THR A 53 9.39 9.54 1.20
N GLU A 54 10.27 8.53 1.07
CA GLU A 54 11.67 8.53 1.53
C GLU A 54 11.80 8.81 3.03
N LEU A 55 10.73 8.56 3.80
CA LEU A 55 10.73 8.70 5.24
C LEU A 55 11.04 7.36 5.87
N SER A 56 11.94 7.33 6.86
CA SER A 56 12.21 6.09 7.59
C SER A 56 10.94 5.58 8.28
N MET A 57 10.79 4.26 8.36
CA MET A 57 9.69 3.64 9.11
C MET A 57 9.61 4.15 10.55
N ALA A 58 10.75 4.35 11.22
CA ALA A 58 10.81 4.89 12.57
C ALA A 58 10.20 6.30 12.68
N THR A 59 10.35 7.13 11.64
CA THR A 59 9.71 8.44 11.55
C THR A 59 8.20 8.31 11.40
N LEU A 60 7.74 7.39 10.55
CA LEU A 60 6.31 7.16 10.28
C LEU A 60 5.55 6.66 11.52
N TYR A 61 6.21 5.92 12.41
CA TYR A 61 5.62 5.46 13.67
C TYR A 61 5.55 6.52 14.78
N ARG A 62 6.05 7.74 14.55
CA ARG A 62 6.04 8.84 15.54
C ARG A 62 4.98 9.88 15.20
N SER A 63 4.51 10.59 16.22
CA SER A 63 3.69 11.78 16.02
C SER A 63 4.50 12.86 15.28
N PRO A 64 3.92 13.59 14.31
CA PRO A 64 2.51 13.57 13.91
C PRO A 64 2.17 12.56 12.79
N TYR A 65 3.16 11.88 12.21
CA TYR A 65 2.98 11.01 11.04
C TYR A 65 2.05 9.83 11.32
N LYS A 66 2.22 9.19 12.49
CA LYS A 66 1.39 8.06 12.91
C LYS A 66 -0.10 8.40 12.90
N GLU A 67 -0.47 9.52 13.50
CA GLU A 67 -1.87 9.97 13.62
C GLU A 67 -2.50 10.21 12.25
N ILE A 68 -1.73 10.78 11.32
CA ILE A 68 -2.18 10.99 9.94
C ILE A 68 -2.44 9.63 9.28
N ILE A 69 -1.49 8.69 9.37
CA ILE A 69 -1.64 7.35 8.77
C ILE A 69 -2.86 6.62 9.36
N ASP A 70 -3.00 6.64 10.68
CA ASP A 70 -4.11 5.99 11.37
C ASP A 70 -5.46 6.59 10.98
N SER A 71 -5.53 7.92 10.75
CA SER A 71 -6.75 8.57 10.27
C SER A 71 -7.19 8.10 8.88
N TYR A 72 -6.25 7.75 8.01
CA TYR A 72 -6.52 7.20 6.67
C TYR A 72 -6.90 5.72 6.74
N LYS A 73 -6.33 4.95 7.67
CA LYS A 73 -6.75 3.56 7.94
C LYS A 73 -8.14 3.47 8.54
N SER A 74 -8.52 4.43 9.38
CA SER A 74 -9.80 4.41 10.12
C SER A 74 -11.03 4.78 9.28
N LYS A 75 -10.84 5.34 8.08
CA LYS A 75 -11.93 5.81 7.23
C LYS A 75 -12.43 4.81 6.20
N ASP A 76 -11.65 3.77 5.92
CA ASP A 76 -12.07 2.71 5.01
C ASP A 76 -12.63 1.57 5.87
N ASN A 77 -13.88 1.18 5.58
CA ASN A 77 -14.47 -0.10 5.98
C ASN A 77 -13.59 -1.21 5.41
N ILE A 78 -12.48 -1.47 6.08
CA ILE A 78 -11.65 -2.64 5.86
C ILE A 78 -12.55 -3.79 6.29
N LEU A 79 -13.14 -4.49 5.32
CA LEU A 79 -13.61 -5.86 5.52
C LEU A 79 -12.56 -6.53 6.41
N SER A 80 -13.01 -7.02 7.57
CA SER A 80 -12.16 -7.66 8.54
C SER A 80 -11.25 -8.66 7.83
N THR A 81 -10.05 -8.89 8.36
CA THR A 81 -9.11 -9.83 7.74
C THR A 81 -9.74 -11.21 7.51
N SER A 82 -10.73 -11.62 8.33
CA SER A 82 -11.54 -12.81 8.09
C SER A 82 -12.40 -12.72 6.83
N GLU A 83 -13.11 -11.61 6.60
CA GLU A 83 -13.94 -11.44 5.41
C GLU A 83 -13.09 -11.39 4.13
N GLN A 84 -11.91 -10.77 4.18
CA GLN A 84 -10.96 -10.80 3.06
C GLN A 84 -10.45 -12.21 2.77
N ILE A 85 -10.14 -12.99 3.82
CA ILE A 85 -9.72 -14.39 3.67
C ILE A 85 -10.85 -15.24 3.07
N GLU A 86 -12.10 -15.03 3.50
CA GLU A 86 -13.26 -15.76 2.96
C GLU A 86 -13.48 -15.47 1.48
N ILE A 87 -13.37 -14.21 1.06
CA ILE A 87 -13.45 -13.82 -0.36
C ILE A 87 -12.33 -14.50 -1.17
N LEU A 88 -11.09 -14.45 -0.68
CA LEU A 88 -9.94 -15.09 -1.36
C LEU A 88 -10.10 -16.61 -1.45
N ILE A 89 -10.66 -17.26 -0.43
CA ILE A 89 -10.96 -18.69 -0.45
C ILE A 89 -12.00 -19.00 -1.52
N PHE A 90 -13.07 -18.20 -1.60
CA PHE A 90 -14.11 -18.34 -2.61
C PHE A 90 -13.56 -18.20 -4.03
N GLU A 91 -12.82 -17.12 -4.31
CA GLU A 91 -12.20 -16.87 -5.61
C GLU A 91 -11.25 -18.01 -6.03
N ARG A 92 -10.43 -18.50 -5.09
CA ARG A 92 -9.53 -19.64 -5.34
C ARG A 92 -10.32 -20.89 -5.76
N ASP A 93 -11.45 -21.15 -5.13
CA ASP A 93 -12.25 -22.34 -5.40
C ASP A 93 -12.99 -22.24 -6.73
N GLU A 94 -13.46 -21.05 -7.11
CA GLU A 94 -13.99 -20.78 -8.46
C GLU A 94 -12.92 -20.95 -9.54
N LEU A 95 -11.72 -20.39 -9.34
CA LEU A 95 -10.60 -20.57 -10.27
C LEU A 95 -10.20 -22.05 -10.43
N LYS A 96 -10.24 -22.83 -9.36
CA LYS A 96 -9.99 -24.29 -9.44
C LYS A 96 -11.03 -25.01 -10.29
N LYS A 97 -12.30 -24.61 -10.21
CA LYS A 97 -13.37 -25.18 -11.05
C LYS A 97 -13.14 -24.82 -12.52
N GLU A 98 -12.84 -23.56 -12.81
CA GLU A 98 -12.57 -23.08 -14.17
C GLU A 98 -11.37 -23.81 -14.79
N ILE A 99 -10.26 -23.93 -14.05
CA ILE A 99 -9.07 -24.67 -14.51
C ILE A 99 -9.42 -26.13 -14.82
N LYS A 100 -10.29 -26.76 -14.02
CA LYS A 100 -10.70 -28.15 -14.27
C LYS A 100 -11.49 -28.27 -15.58
N LEU A 101 -12.43 -27.36 -15.81
CA LEU A 101 -13.22 -27.33 -17.05
C LEU A 101 -12.32 -27.11 -18.28
N LEU A 102 -11.42 -26.13 -18.21
CA LEU A 102 -10.47 -25.85 -19.30
C LEU A 102 -9.54 -27.03 -19.60
N LYS A 103 -9.12 -27.79 -18.58
CA LYS A 103 -8.31 -29.01 -18.77
C LYS A 103 -9.11 -30.11 -19.45
N GLU A 104 -10.37 -30.30 -19.10
CA GLU A 104 -11.25 -31.29 -19.73
C GLU A 104 -11.53 -30.93 -21.20
N GLU A 105 -11.78 -29.64 -21.47
CA GLU A 105 -11.97 -29.14 -22.83
C GLU A 105 -10.72 -29.32 -23.69
N ASN A 106 -9.54 -28.94 -23.17
CA ASN A 106 -8.27 -29.15 -23.87
C ASN A 106 -8.04 -30.63 -24.21
N ARG A 107 -8.36 -31.53 -23.26
CA ARG A 107 -8.22 -32.97 -23.50
C ARG A 107 -9.14 -33.44 -24.62
N ARG A 108 -10.41 -33.01 -24.63
CA ARG A 108 -11.36 -33.34 -25.72
C ARG A 108 -10.87 -32.84 -27.07
N LEU A 109 -10.40 -31.60 -27.14
CA LEU A 109 -9.87 -31.02 -28.38
C LEU A 109 -8.62 -31.78 -28.88
N LEU A 110 -7.73 -32.20 -27.98
CA LEU A 110 -6.58 -33.04 -28.35
C LEU A 110 -6.99 -34.41 -28.89
N ASP A 111 -8.01 -35.04 -28.28
CA ASP A 111 -8.55 -36.31 -28.74
C ASP A 111 -9.20 -36.15 -30.13
N GLU A 112 -9.96 -35.07 -30.37
CA GLU A 112 -10.56 -34.75 -31.68
C GLU A 112 -9.52 -34.46 -32.76
N ILE A 113 -8.46 -33.71 -32.44
CA ILE A 113 -7.34 -33.46 -33.35
C ILE A 113 -6.65 -34.79 -33.72
N THR A 114 -6.44 -35.66 -32.73
CA THR A 114 -5.79 -36.96 -32.92
C THR A 114 -6.64 -37.86 -33.82
N TYR A 115 -7.95 -37.92 -33.56
CA TYR A 115 -8.90 -38.65 -34.38
C TYR A 115 -8.89 -38.14 -35.83
N SER A 116 -9.00 -36.82 -36.01
CA SER A 116 -9.02 -36.19 -37.33
C SER A 116 -7.74 -36.50 -38.12
N LYS A 117 -6.56 -36.39 -37.49
CA LYS A 117 -5.28 -36.73 -38.11
C LYS A 117 -5.17 -38.20 -38.54
N ASN A 118 -5.78 -39.11 -37.80
CA ASN A 118 -5.77 -40.54 -38.10
C ASN A 118 -6.79 -40.92 -39.19
N PHE A 119 -7.89 -40.18 -39.31
CA PHE A 119 -8.96 -40.48 -40.26
C PHE A 119 -8.72 -39.92 -41.67
N PHE A 120 -8.03 -38.77 -41.79
CA PHE A 120 -7.68 -38.15 -43.08
C PHE A 120 -6.28 -38.56 -43.60
N LYS A 121 -5.78 -39.71 -43.14
CA LYS A 121 -4.49 -40.29 -43.55
C LYS A 121 -4.70 -41.40 -44.57
#